data_AF-T0ZTK7-F1
#
_entry.id   AF-T0ZTK7-F1
#
_cell.length_a   1.000
_cell.length_b   1.000
_cell.length_c   1.000
_cell.angle_alpha   90.00
_cell.angle_beta   90.00
_cell.angle_gamma   90.00
#
_symmetry.space_group_name_H-M   'P 1'
#
loop_
_entity.id
_entity.type
_entity.pdbx_description
1 polymer ?
#
loop_
_entity_poly.entity_id
_entity_poly.type
_entity_poly.pdbx_seq_one_letter_code
_entity_poly.pdbx_strand_id
1 'polypeptide(L)'
;MVAGRAKAETAAPRAQGIEFDAGWVDRVRVNLSAVERRVATLPKRRTVKKIWQCAWLLKAVSLMDLTTLSADDTAGRVMRLCAKARAPIRPDLLRALNWGERPLSTAAVCVYHDMVPVARAALAGTSIGIAAVSTGFPAGLSPFELRLEEIRRSIEAGATEIDVVISRRHVLLSDWRALYEEVRAFRAACGSVHMKTILGTGQLGSIGKVAKASLVALMAGSDFIKTSTGMEPVNATLPVSLVMMRM
;
A
#
# COMPACT_ATOMS: atom_id res chain seq x y z
N MET A 1 -18.97 31.07 -19.32
CA MET A 1 -17.67 30.62 -18.80
C MET A 1 -17.75 30.57 -17.29
N VAL A 2 -17.93 29.39 -16.70
CA VAL A 2 -17.85 29.24 -15.24
C VAL A 2 -16.65 28.34 -14.99
N ALA A 3 -15.54 28.97 -14.61
CA ALA A 3 -14.31 28.28 -14.22
C ALA A 3 -14.61 27.45 -12.96
N GLY A 4 -14.75 26.14 -13.14
CA GLY A 4 -14.84 25.20 -12.02
C GLY A 4 -13.51 25.22 -11.27
N ARG A 5 -13.50 25.79 -10.07
CA ARG A 5 -12.37 25.67 -9.14
C ARG A 5 -12.14 24.19 -8.87
N ALA A 6 -11.07 23.64 -9.42
CA ALA A 6 -10.51 22.37 -8.96
C ALA A 6 -10.21 22.56 -7.46
N LYS A 7 -11.01 21.94 -6.59
CA LYS A 7 -10.60 21.76 -5.20
C LYS A 7 -9.33 20.92 -5.27
N ALA A 8 -8.19 21.53 -4.98
CA ALA A 8 -6.97 20.79 -4.69
C ALA A 8 -7.35 19.76 -3.61
N GLU A 9 -7.29 18.48 -3.95
CA GLU A 9 -7.37 17.41 -2.96
C GLU A 9 -6.19 17.64 -2.01
N THR A 10 -6.49 18.16 -0.82
CA THR A 10 -5.52 18.29 0.25
C THR A 10 -5.06 16.88 0.57
N ALA A 11 -3.81 16.56 0.22
CA ALA A 11 -3.16 15.32 0.62
C ALA A 11 -3.38 15.12 2.13
N ALA A 12 -3.81 13.92 2.53
CA ALA A 12 -4.04 13.60 3.93
C ALA A 12 -2.79 13.95 4.77
N PRO A 13 -2.96 14.49 5.99
CA PRO A 13 -1.83 14.86 6.82
C PRO A 13 -0.94 13.65 7.07
N ARG A 14 0.37 13.86 6.95
CA ARG A 14 1.39 12.82 7.09
C ARG A 14 1.37 12.18 8.48
N ALA A 15 1.63 10.88 8.57
CA ALA A 15 1.83 10.22 9.86
C ALA A 15 3.16 10.71 10.47
N GLN A 16 3.09 11.41 11.60
CA GLN A 16 4.29 11.90 12.31
C GLN A 16 4.99 10.80 13.11
N GLY A 17 4.32 9.65 13.32
CA GLY A 17 4.78 8.62 14.25
C GLY A 17 4.68 9.08 15.71
N ILE A 18 5.04 8.19 16.62
CA ILE A 18 5.18 8.45 18.06
C ILE A 18 6.42 7.73 18.58
N GLU A 19 6.88 8.09 19.78
CA GLU A 19 7.96 7.34 20.43
C GLU A 19 7.56 5.88 20.68
N PHE A 20 8.55 5.00 20.67
CA PHE A 20 8.34 3.57 20.86
C PHE A 20 7.81 3.26 22.27
N ASP A 21 6.59 2.74 22.36
CA ASP A 21 5.97 2.27 23.60
C ASP A 21 5.90 0.74 23.64
N ALA A 22 6.89 0.11 24.29
CA ALA A 22 6.92 -1.34 24.49
C ALA A 22 5.69 -1.85 25.28
N GLY A 23 5.22 -1.08 26.26
CA GLY A 23 4.08 -1.44 27.09
C GLY A 23 2.80 -1.52 26.28
N TRP A 24 2.59 -0.63 25.30
CA TRP A 24 1.45 -0.72 24.39
C TRP A 24 1.54 -1.97 23.53
N VAL A 25 2.70 -2.25 22.92
CA VAL A 25 2.92 -3.47 22.13
C VAL A 25 2.62 -4.72 22.96
N ASP A 26 3.02 -4.75 24.23
CA ASP A 26 2.80 -5.88 25.14
C ASP A 26 1.37 -6.02 25.62
N ARG A 27 0.55 -4.97 25.56
CA ARG A 27 -0.89 -5.03 25.86
C ARG A 27 -1.74 -5.46 24.67
N VAL A 28 -1.20 -5.46 23.44
CA VAL A 28 -1.95 -5.92 22.26
C VAL A 28 -2.36 -7.38 22.42
N ARG A 29 -3.66 -7.64 22.36
CA ARG A 29 -4.26 -8.98 22.40
C ARG A 29 -5.21 -9.12 21.21
N VAL A 30 -5.11 -10.25 20.51
CA VAL A 30 -6.03 -10.58 19.40
C VAL A 30 -6.61 -11.96 19.66
N ASN A 31 -7.93 -12.04 19.77
CA ASN A 31 -8.65 -13.31 19.83
C ASN A 31 -9.01 -13.76 18.40
N LEU A 32 -8.26 -14.75 17.88
CA LEU A 32 -8.44 -15.24 16.51
C LEU A 32 -9.88 -15.70 16.24
N SER A 33 -10.46 -16.52 17.12
CA SER A 33 -11.82 -17.03 16.92
C SER A 33 -12.87 -15.91 16.91
N ALA A 34 -12.68 -14.84 17.69
CA ALA A 34 -13.56 -13.67 17.64
C ALA A 34 -13.40 -12.89 16.32
N VAL A 35 -12.17 -12.77 15.81
CA VAL A 35 -11.89 -12.17 14.50
C VAL A 35 -12.56 -12.99 13.39
N GLU A 36 -12.41 -14.31 13.39
CA GLU A 36 -13.02 -15.22 12.42
C GLU A 36 -14.54 -15.15 12.45
N ARG A 37 -15.15 -15.21 13.64
CA ARG A 37 -16.61 -15.03 13.79
C ARG A 37 -17.06 -13.67 13.25
N ARG A 38 -16.30 -12.60 13.51
CA ARG A 38 -16.62 -11.27 12.99
C ARG A 38 -16.56 -11.25 11.47
N VAL A 39 -15.46 -11.75 10.88
CA VAL A 39 -15.27 -11.83 9.43
C VAL A 39 -16.37 -12.65 8.77
N ALA A 40 -16.75 -13.79 9.33
CA ALA A 40 -17.81 -14.65 8.80
C ALA A 40 -19.18 -13.95 8.71
N THR A 41 -19.39 -12.88 9.48
CA THR A 41 -20.60 -12.05 9.37
C THR A 41 -20.54 -10.96 8.30
N LEU A 42 -19.34 -10.55 7.85
CA LEU A 42 -19.19 -9.43 6.91
C LEU A 42 -19.84 -9.70 5.55
N PRO A 43 -19.63 -10.86 4.89
CA PRO A 43 -20.30 -11.14 3.61
C PRO A 43 -21.83 -11.27 3.74
N LYS A 44 -22.30 -11.63 4.94
CA LYS A 44 -23.74 -11.85 5.24
C LYS A 44 -24.46 -10.55 5.58
N ARG A 45 -23.74 -9.55 6.12
CA ARG A 45 -24.30 -8.29 6.58
C ARG A 45 -24.05 -7.21 5.54
N ARG A 46 -25.13 -6.65 4.98
CA ARG A 46 -25.11 -5.54 4.01
C ARG A 46 -24.49 -5.90 2.67
N THR A 47 -25.17 -6.75 1.91
CA THR A 47 -24.95 -6.78 0.46
C THR A 47 -25.34 -5.40 -0.07
N VAL A 48 -24.35 -4.60 -0.44
CA VAL A 48 -24.54 -3.48 -1.35
C VAL A 48 -25.28 -4.05 -2.57
N LYS A 49 -26.36 -3.44 -3.07
CA LYS A 49 -27.17 -4.01 -4.17
C LYS A 49 -27.16 -3.13 -5.40
N LYS A 50 -27.21 -3.74 -6.59
CA LYS A 50 -27.44 -3.09 -7.89
C LYS A 50 -26.45 -1.93 -8.11
N ILE A 51 -26.96 -0.72 -8.34
CA ILE A 51 -26.17 0.47 -8.65
C ILE A 51 -25.12 0.79 -7.59
N TRP A 52 -25.40 0.49 -6.32
CA TRP A 52 -24.44 0.72 -5.26
C TRP A 52 -23.25 -0.25 -5.35
N GLN A 53 -23.44 -1.48 -5.85
CA GLN A 53 -22.32 -2.42 -6.06
C GLN A 53 -21.39 -1.87 -7.12
N CYS A 54 -21.96 -1.38 -8.22
CA CYS A 54 -21.22 -0.72 -9.27
C CYS A 54 -20.44 0.49 -8.73
N ALA A 55 -21.08 1.36 -7.94
CA ALA A 55 -20.42 2.51 -7.33
C ALA A 55 -19.23 2.11 -6.44
N TRP A 56 -19.37 1.07 -5.61
CA TRP A 56 -18.28 0.56 -4.77
C TRP A 56 -17.16 -0.12 -5.56
N LEU A 57 -17.49 -0.82 -6.65
CA LEU A 57 -16.49 -1.38 -7.57
C LEU A 57 -15.69 -0.28 -8.27
N LEU A 58 -16.36 0.76 -8.76
CA LEU A 58 -15.70 1.92 -9.37
C LEU A 58 -14.86 2.68 -8.33
N LYS A 59 -15.35 2.80 -7.09
CA LYS A 59 -14.56 3.35 -5.99
C LYS A 59 -13.33 2.50 -5.70
N ALA A 60 -13.43 1.17 -5.70
CA ALA A 60 -12.28 0.29 -5.52
C ALA A 60 -11.24 0.47 -6.64
N VAL A 61 -11.66 0.68 -7.89
CA VAL A 61 -10.75 1.04 -8.99
C VAL A 61 -10.00 2.34 -8.70
N SER A 62 -10.70 3.37 -8.17
CA SER A 62 -10.06 4.65 -7.80
C SER A 62 -9.07 4.57 -6.64
N LEU A 63 -9.08 3.46 -5.88
CA LEU A 63 -8.19 3.22 -4.74
C LEU A 63 -7.09 2.18 -5.07
N MET A 64 -6.99 1.79 -6.34
CA MET A 64 -6.09 0.72 -6.76
C MET A 64 -4.68 1.25 -7.00
N ASP A 65 -3.69 0.55 -6.45
CA ASP A 65 -2.31 0.60 -6.93
C ASP A 65 -2.17 -0.43 -8.05
N LEU A 66 -2.30 0.00 -9.30
CA LEU A 66 -2.27 -0.91 -10.43
C LEU A 66 -0.82 -1.39 -10.64
N THR A 67 -0.57 -2.67 -10.39
CA THR A 67 0.79 -3.18 -10.15
C THR A 67 1.29 -4.07 -11.29
N THR A 68 2.56 -3.92 -11.66
CA THR A 68 3.34 -4.97 -12.34
C THR A 68 4.69 -5.08 -11.63
N LEU A 69 5.00 -6.28 -11.14
CA LEU A 69 6.23 -6.60 -10.40
C LEU A 69 6.77 -7.94 -10.87
N SER A 70 6.88 -8.10 -12.19
CA SER A 70 7.34 -9.33 -12.82
C SER A 70 8.80 -9.22 -13.22
N ALA A 71 9.54 -10.33 -13.12
CA ALA A 71 10.95 -10.37 -13.53
C ALA A 71 11.15 -10.13 -15.04
N ASP A 72 10.10 -10.30 -15.85
CA ASP A 72 10.10 -10.05 -17.29
C ASP A 72 9.48 -8.68 -17.65
N ASP A 73 9.33 -7.76 -16.70
CA ASP A 73 8.82 -6.41 -16.96
C ASP A 73 9.69 -5.66 -17.97
N THR A 74 9.01 -5.04 -18.94
CA THR A 74 9.62 -4.23 -20.00
C THR A 74 8.98 -2.85 -20.01
N ALA A 75 9.67 -1.88 -20.62
CA ALA A 75 9.11 -0.54 -20.82
C ALA A 75 7.73 -0.57 -21.50
N GLY A 76 7.54 -1.44 -22.50
CA GLY A 76 6.24 -1.62 -23.18
C GLY A 76 5.13 -2.12 -22.27
N ARG A 77 5.43 -3.05 -21.34
CA ARG A 77 4.45 -3.51 -20.35
C ARG A 77 4.09 -2.41 -19.36
N VAL A 78 5.07 -1.64 -18.89
CA VAL A 78 4.86 -0.53 -17.96
C VAL A 78 4.08 0.61 -18.62
N MET A 79 4.35 0.95 -19.88
CA MET A 79 3.55 1.93 -20.63
C MET A 79 2.09 1.49 -20.77
N ARG A 80 1.85 0.20 -21.07
CA ARG A 80 0.48 -0.36 -21.13
C ARG A 80 -0.21 -0.33 -19.76
N LEU A 81 0.52 -0.63 -18.68
CA LEU A 81 0.01 -0.50 -17.31
C LEU A 81 -0.43 0.95 -17.03
N CYS A 82 0.40 1.93 -17.39
CA CYS A 82 0.12 3.36 -17.21
C CYS A 82 -1.09 3.81 -18.05
N ALA A 83 -1.20 3.35 -19.30
CA ALA A 83 -2.37 3.62 -20.14
C ALA A 83 -3.66 3.06 -19.51
N LYS A 84 -3.60 1.84 -18.94
CA LYS A 84 -4.72 1.24 -18.19
C LYS A 84 -5.01 1.98 -16.90
N ALA A 85 -4.01 2.49 -16.19
CA ALA A 85 -4.20 3.31 -14.98
C ALA A 85 -4.95 4.61 -15.28
N ARG A 86 -4.66 5.25 -16.43
CA ARG A 86 -5.34 6.47 -16.91
C ARG A 86 -6.81 6.23 -17.30
N ALA A 87 -7.11 5.06 -17.87
CA ALA A 87 -8.45 4.70 -18.34
C ALA A 87 -8.77 3.23 -18.04
N PRO A 88 -9.03 2.88 -16.76
CA PRO A 88 -9.15 1.48 -16.32
C PRO A 88 -10.46 0.82 -16.76
N ILE A 89 -11.48 1.61 -17.09
CA ILE A 89 -12.81 1.15 -17.49
C ILE A 89 -13.18 1.82 -18.82
N ARG A 90 -13.80 1.04 -19.72
CA ARG A 90 -14.21 1.55 -21.02
C ARG A 90 -15.25 2.68 -20.88
N PRO A 91 -15.20 3.74 -21.70
CA PRO A 91 -16.12 4.87 -21.60
C PRO A 91 -17.61 4.54 -21.74
N ASP A 92 -17.96 3.54 -22.57
CA ASP A 92 -19.34 3.09 -22.75
C ASP A 92 -19.92 2.46 -21.47
N LEU A 93 -19.11 1.71 -20.73
CA LEU A 93 -19.51 1.17 -19.43
C LEU A 93 -19.68 2.27 -18.38
N LEU A 94 -18.78 3.27 -18.34
CA LEU A 94 -18.92 4.39 -17.41
C LEU A 94 -20.20 5.20 -17.66
N ARG A 95 -20.57 5.40 -18.93
CA ARG A 95 -21.85 6.01 -19.32
C ARG A 95 -23.04 5.17 -18.87
N ALA A 96 -23.02 3.86 -19.14
CA ALA A 96 -24.10 2.95 -18.73
C ALA A 96 -24.28 2.87 -17.20
N LEU A 97 -23.21 3.10 -16.44
CA LEU A 97 -23.22 3.09 -14.97
C LEU A 97 -23.48 4.46 -14.35
N ASN A 98 -23.72 5.50 -15.16
CA ASN A 98 -23.95 6.88 -14.70
C ASN A 98 -22.86 7.38 -13.73
N TRP A 99 -21.58 7.04 -13.96
CA TRP A 99 -20.47 7.49 -13.11
C TRP A 99 -20.32 9.03 -13.10
N GLY A 100 -20.85 9.68 -14.13
CA GLY A 100 -20.72 11.11 -14.36
C GLY A 100 -19.58 11.42 -15.32
N GLU A 101 -19.28 12.71 -15.47
CA GLU A 101 -18.26 13.21 -16.42
C GLU A 101 -16.84 13.20 -15.87
N ARG A 102 -16.67 12.83 -14.59
CA ARG A 102 -15.34 12.82 -13.96
C ARG A 102 -14.51 11.67 -14.52
N PRO A 103 -13.26 11.91 -14.94
CA PRO A 103 -12.36 10.84 -15.33
C PRO A 103 -12.14 9.89 -14.14
N LEU A 104 -12.21 8.58 -14.40
CA LEU A 104 -11.83 7.54 -13.46
C LEU A 104 -10.41 7.11 -13.79
N SER A 105 -9.49 7.25 -12.84
CA SER A 105 -8.15 6.67 -12.88
C SER A 105 -7.94 5.75 -11.69
N THR A 106 -6.87 4.97 -11.71
CA THR A 106 -6.37 4.30 -10.49
C THR A 106 -5.67 5.32 -9.58
N ALA A 107 -5.42 4.97 -8.32
CA ALA A 107 -4.74 5.86 -7.38
C ALA A 107 -3.26 6.01 -7.74
N ALA A 108 -2.61 4.87 -8.01
CA ALA A 108 -1.22 4.80 -8.40
C ALA A 108 -0.97 3.67 -9.42
N VAL A 109 0.23 3.65 -9.98
CA VAL A 109 0.86 2.43 -10.50
C VAL A 109 1.96 1.98 -9.55
N CYS A 110 2.20 0.68 -9.45
CA CYS A 110 3.29 0.13 -8.64
C CYS A 110 4.22 -0.71 -9.53
N VAL A 111 5.51 -0.38 -9.52
CA VAL A 111 6.54 -0.95 -10.39
C VAL A 111 7.86 -1.21 -9.64
N TYR A 112 8.77 -1.97 -10.26
CA TYR A 112 10.15 -2.04 -9.78
C TYR A 112 10.89 -0.72 -9.98
N HIS A 113 11.91 -0.47 -9.15
CA HIS A 113 12.75 0.73 -9.16
C HIS A 113 13.21 1.14 -10.58
N ASP A 114 13.75 0.19 -11.35
CA ASP A 114 14.27 0.42 -12.71
C ASP A 114 13.21 0.91 -13.71
N MET A 115 11.94 0.64 -13.43
CA MET A 115 10.81 1.03 -14.28
C MET A 115 10.18 2.37 -13.90
N VAL A 116 10.62 3.00 -12.79
CA VAL A 116 10.10 4.30 -12.34
C VAL A 116 10.26 5.40 -13.40
N PRO A 117 11.41 5.55 -14.10
CA PRO A 117 11.55 6.58 -15.14
C PRO A 117 10.55 6.38 -16.30
N VAL A 118 10.29 5.12 -16.69
CA VAL A 118 9.31 4.79 -17.73
C VAL A 118 7.91 5.15 -17.28
N ALA A 119 7.53 4.77 -16.05
CA ALA A 119 6.22 5.11 -15.48
C ALA A 119 6.03 6.63 -15.37
N ARG A 120 7.06 7.36 -14.94
CA ARG A 120 7.06 8.82 -14.84
C ARG A 120 6.83 9.50 -16.18
N ALA A 121 7.56 9.08 -17.21
CA ALA A 121 7.34 9.61 -18.56
C ALA A 121 5.93 9.28 -19.07
N ALA A 122 5.48 8.03 -18.88
CA ALA A 122 4.17 7.56 -19.34
C ALA A 122 2.99 8.17 -18.55
N LEU A 123 3.21 8.69 -17.33
CA LEU A 123 2.21 9.32 -16.46
C LEU A 123 2.34 10.84 -16.36
N ALA A 124 3.22 11.46 -17.16
CA ALA A 124 3.36 12.90 -17.23
C ALA A 124 2.01 13.61 -17.45
N GLY A 125 1.80 14.70 -16.71
CA GLY A 125 0.56 15.49 -16.73
C GLY A 125 -0.63 14.87 -16.00
N THR A 126 -0.46 13.77 -15.26
CA THR A 126 -1.51 13.18 -14.41
C THR A 126 -1.25 13.39 -12.94
N SER A 127 -2.27 13.11 -12.12
CA SER A 127 -2.17 13.00 -10.66
C SER A 127 -2.03 11.55 -10.18
N ILE A 128 -1.78 10.58 -11.07
CA ILE A 128 -1.65 9.17 -10.69
C ILE A 128 -0.30 8.97 -10.02
N GLY A 129 -0.30 8.39 -8.81
CA GLY A 129 0.91 8.10 -8.06
C GLY A 129 1.81 7.07 -8.76
N ILE A 130 3.10 7.13 -8.47
CA ILE A 130 4.10 6.15 -8.91
C ILE A 130 4.72 5.55 -7.66
N ALA A 131 4.25 4.36 -7.29
CA ALA A 131 4.80 3.56 -6.22
C ALA A 131 5.97 2.71 -6.74
N ALA A 132 7.07 2.73 -6.01
CA ALA A 132 8.18 1.80 -6.24
C ALA A 132 8.28 0.84 -5.05
N VAL A 133 8.41 -0.46 -5.32
CA VAL A 133 8.86 -1.39 -4.28
C VAL A 133 10.34 -1.21 -4.03
N SER A 134 10.75 -1.26 -2.76
CA SER A 134 12.14 -1.05 -2.34
C SER A 134 12.49 -1.96 -1.16
N THR A 135 13.68 -1.73 -0.61
CA THR A 135 14.25 -2.40 0.56
C THR A 135 14.42 -3.91 0.38
N GLY A 136 14.98 -4.32 -0.76
CA GLY A 136 15.25 -5.72 -1.07
C GLY A 136 13.99 -6.54 -1.33
N PHE A 137 12.95 -5.92 -1.89
CA PHE A 137 11.71 -6.58 -2.26
C PHE A 137 11.99 -7.82 -3.15
N PRO A 138 11.25 -8.94 -2.97
CA PRO A 138 10.18 -9.16 -1.99
C PRO A 138 10.69 -9.68 -0.63
N ALA A 139 11.95 -10.12 -0.55
CA ALA A 139 12.46 -10.86 0.61
C ALA A 139 12.77 -9.95 1.81
N GLY A 140 13.22 -8.71 1.57
CA GLY A 140 13.65 -7.79 2.62
C GLY A 140 15.02 -8.13 3.21
N LEU A 141 15.86 -8.86 2.48
CA LEU A 141 17.10 -9.46 3.01
C LEU A 141 18.40 -8.82 2.53
N SER A 142 18.34 -7.83 1.64
CA SER A 142 19.52 -7.08 1.22
C SER A 142 20.17 -6.35 2.42
N PRO A 143 21.50 -6.08 2.37
CA PRO A 143 22.18 -5.28 3.39
C PRO A 143 21.44 -3.98 3.69
N PHE A 144 21.36 -3.61 4.98
CA PHE A 144 20.51 -2.51 5.44
C PHE A 144 20.81 -1.17 4.75
N GLU A 145 22.08 -0.80 4.59
CA GLU A 145 22.47 0.43 3.90
C GLU A 145 22.01 0.45 2.44
N LEU A 146 22.08 -0.69 1.74
CA LEU A 146 21.58 -0.79 0.36
C LEU A 146 20.06 -0.66 0.29
N ARG A 147 19.34 -1.11 1.32
CA ARG A 147 17.88 -0.93 1.41
C ARG A 147 17.50 0.54 1.58
N LEU A 148 18.27 1.31 2.37
CA LEU A 148 18.08 2.76 2.50
C LEU A 148 18.41 3.49 1.19
N GLU A 149 19.47 3.06 0.52
CA GLU A 149 19.87 3.62 -0.77
C GLU A 149 18.85 3.36 -1.87
N GLU A 150 18.25 2.16 -1.92
CA GLU A 150 17.19 1.82 -2.86
C GLU A 150 15.97 2.74 -2.75
N ILE A 151 15.59 3.13 -1.52
CA ILE A 151 14.55 4.13 -1.27
C ILE A 151 14.95 5.46 -1.91
N ARG A 152 16.15 5.97 -1.61
CA ARG A 152 16.63 7.28 -2.09
C ARG A 152 16.68 7.32 -3.61
N ARG A 153 17.20 6.26 -4.24
CA ARG A 153 17.26 6.14 -5.70
C ARG A 153 15.87 6.13 -6.32
N SER A 154 14.92 5.38 -5.73
CA SER A 154 13.54 5.35 -6.24
C SER A 154 12.90 6.73 -6.23
N ILE A 155 13.17 7.52 -5.19
CA ILE A 155 12.70 8.90 -5.09
C ILE A 155 13.39 9.79 -6.13
N GLU A 156 14.70 9.67 -6.31
CA GLU A 156 15.46 10.41 -7.33
C GLU A 156 14.95 10.12 -8.75
N ALA A 157 14.62 8.86 -9.05
CA ALA A 157 14.00 8.45 -10.31
C ALA A 157 12.58 9.05 -10.50
N GLY A 158 11.94 9.48 -9.41
CA GLY A 158 10.66 10.19 -9.41
C GLY A 158 9.47 9.38 -8.90
N ALA A 159 9.70 8.37 -8.06
CA ALA A 159 8.62 7.72 -7.32
C ALA A 159 7.96 8.72 -6.36
N THR A 160 6.63 8.72 -6.33
CA THR A 160 5.83 9.55 -5.41
C THR A 160 5.40 8.78 -4.16
N GLU A 161 5.59 7.47 -4.17
CA GLU A 161 5.28 6.57 -3.07
C GLU A 161 6.33 5.45 -3.01
N ILE A 162 6.66 4.98 -1.81
CA ILE A 162 7.63 3.89 -1.61
C ILE A 162 7.00 2.77 -0.78
N ASP A 163 7.02 1.57 -1.34
CA ASP A 163 6.56 0.35 -0.71
C ASP A 163 7.78 -0.40 -0.14
N VAL A 164 8.01 -0.28 1.18
CA VAL A 164 9.13 -0.92 1.87
C VAL A 164 8.72 -2.27 2.46
N VAL A 165 9.62 -3.25 2.44
CA VAL A 165 9.46 -4.58 3.06
C VAL A 165 10.28 -4.66 4.34
N ILE A 166 9.63 -5.03 5.45
CA ILE A 166 10.29 -5.20 6.75
C ILE A 166 11.18 -6.46 6.78
N SER A 167 12.18 -6.46 7.65
CA SER A 167 12.85 -7.68 8.08
C SER A 167 11.90 -8.50 8.97
N ARG A 168 11.19 -9.44 8.37
CA ARG A 168 10.24 -10.34 9.07
C ARG A 168 10.86 -11.05 10.28
N ARG A 169 12.19 -11.24 10.30
CA ARG A 169 12.93 -11.81 11.44
C ARG A 169 12.68 -11.07 12.76
N HIS A 170 12.56 -9.73 12.73
CA HIS A 170 12.31 -8.94 13.94
C HIS A 170 10.94 -9.28 14.53
N VAL A 171 9.92 -9.43 13.69
CA VAL A 171 8.58 -9.86 14.11
C VAL A 171 8.59 -11.31 14.64
N LEU A 172 9.30 -12.21 13.95
CA LEU A 172 9.38 -13.62 14.33
C LEU A 172 10.04 -13.80 15.69
N LEU A 173 11.10 -13.04 15.97
CA LEU A 173 11.81 -13.01 17.25
C LEU A 173 11.15 -12.10 18.30
N SER A 174 10.07 -11.40 17.94
CA SER A 174 9.40 -10.40 18.80
C SER A 174 10.32 -9.24 19.21
N ASP A 175 11.32 -8.92 18.38
CA ASP A 175 12.20 -7.77 18.52
C ASP A 175 11.53 -6.51 17.96
N TRP A 176 10.56 -6.01 18.71
CA TRP A 176 9.74 -4.87 18.31
C TRP A 176 10.52 -3.56 18.24
N ARG A 177 11.58 -3.42 19.06
CA ARG A 177 12.42 -2.23 19.00
C ARG A 177 13.24 -2.19 17.71
N ALA A 178 13.83 -3.32 17.30
CA ALA A 178 14.55 -3.36 16.03
C ALA A 178 13.62 -3.12 14.83
N LEU A 179 12.38 -3.66 14.86
CA LEU A 179 11.38 -3.36 13.83
C LEU A 179 11.04 -1.85 13.80
N TYR A 180 10.84 -1.23 14.95
CA TYR A 180 10.57 0.21 15.05
C TYR A 180 11.71 1.03 14.44
N GLU A 181 12.97 0.74 14.81
CA GLU A 181 14.13 1.47 14.28
C GLU A 181 14.32 1.26 12.77
N GLU A 182 14.11 0.04 12.27
CA GLU A 182 14.17 -0.25 10.84
C GLU A 182 13.14 0.58 10.07
N VAL A 183 11.87 0.57 10.49
CA VAL A 183 10.81 1.32 9.81
C VAL A 183 11.02 2.84 9.95
N ARG A 184 11.52 3.31 11.11
CA ARG A 184 11.84 4.72 11.32
C ARG A 184 12.98 5.19 10.41
N ALA A 185 13.99 4.35 10.18
CA ALA A 185 15.06 4.65 9.24
C ALA A 185 14.56 4.67 7.79
N PHE A 186 13.68 3.74 7.40
CA PHE A 186 13.01 3.78 6.09
C PHE A 186 12.18 5.04 5.93
N ARG A 187 11.44 5.43 6.97
CA ARG A 187 10.67 6.67 7.00
C ARG A 187 11.55 7.90 6.79
N ALA A 188 12.67 7.97 7.49
CA ALA A 188 13.63 9.07 7.34
C ALA A 188 14.21 9.10 5.91
N ALA A 189 14.57 7.95 5.34
CA ALA A 189 15.07 7.86 3.96
C ALA A 189 14.02 8.28 2.93
N CYS A 190 12.73 8.11 3.21
CA CYS A 190 11.66 8.56 2.33
C CYS A 190 11.51 10.09 2.25
N GLY A 191 12.17 10.88 3.11
CA GLY A 191 12.08 12.34 3.06
C GLY A 191 10.65 12.81 3.22
N SER A 192 10.05 13.44 2.20
CA SER A 192 8.63 13.85 2.13
C SER A 192 7.71 12.86 1.41
N VAL A 193 8.25 11.81 0.79
CA VAL A 193 7.53 10.82 -0.02
C VAL A 193 6.64 9.93 0.86
N HIS A 194 5.48 9.53 0.34
CA HIS A 194 4.53 8.68 1.05
C HIS A 194 5.09 7.26 1.19
N MET A 195 5.13 6.72 2.41
CA MET A 195 5.72 5.41 2.68
C MET A 195 4.65 4.39 3.07
N LYS A 196 4.66 3.25 2.38
CA LYS A 196 3.84 2.08 2.71
C LYS A 196 4.72 0.95 3.21
N THR A 197 4.44 0.42 4.40
CA THR A 197 5.22 -0.67 5.00
C THR A 197 4.53 -2.01 4.78
N ILE A 198 5.11 -2.85 3.93
CA ILE A 198 4.71 -4.23 3.68
C ILE A 198 5.19 -5.11 4.83
N LEU A 199 4.23 -5.72 5.54
CA LEU A 199 4.52 -6.58 6.70
C LEU A 199 4.80 -8.04 6.31
N GLY A 200 4.32 -8.50 5.16
CA GLY A 200 4.44 -9.91 4.76
C GLY A 200 3.65 -10.84 5.67
N THR A 201 2.39 -10.48 5.95
CA THR A 201 1.56 -11.06 7.02
C THR A 201 1.38 -12.57 6.98
N GLY A 202 1.43 -13.19 5.79
CA GLY A 202 1.34 -14.65 5.64
C GLY A 202 2.51 -15.42 6.25
N GLN A 203 3.60 -14.73 6.59
CA GLN A 203 4.84 -15.33 7.12
C GLN A 203 5.15 -14.87 8.55
N LEU A 204 4.25 -14.15 9.23
CA LEU A 204 4.48 -13.60 10.57
C LEU A 204 4.08 -14.57 11.71
N GLY A 205 3.63 -15.77 11.36
CA GLY A 205 3.35 -16.86 12.30
C GLY A 205 2.00 -16.77 13.04
N SER A 206 1.58 -15.58 13.48
CA SER A 206 0.27 -15.42 14.14
C SER A 206 -0.38 -14.07 13.89
N ILE A 207 -1.72 -14.04 13.98
CA ILE A 207 -2.50 -12.80 13.87
C ILE A 207 -2.14 -11.76 14.95
N GLY A 208 -1.68 -12.23 16.13
CA GLY A 208 -1.19 -11.36 17.19
C GLY A 208 0.12 -10.66 16.80
N LYS A 209 1.04 -11.36 16.14
CA LYS A 209 2.27 -10.77 15.60
C LYS A 209 1.97 -9.78 14.48
N VAL A 210 0.98 -10.06 13.63
CA VAL A 210 0.50 -9.11 12.60
C VAL A 210 0.01 -7.80 13.24
N ALA A 211 -0.82 -7.89 14.30
CA ALA A 211 -1.31 -6.71 15.02
C ALA A 211 -0.17 -5.89 15.63
N LYS A 212 0.77 -6.54 16.33
CA LYS A 212 1.92 -5.88 16.93
C LYS A 212 2.83 -5.23 15.87
N ALA A 213 3.11 -5.93 14.77
CA ALA A 213 3.92 -5.38 13.67
C ALA A 213 3.24 -4.17 13.02
N SER A 214 1.92 -4.21 12.85
CA SER A 214 1.12 -3.10 12.32
C SER A 214 1.21 -1.87 13.22
N LEU A 215 0.98 -2.05 14.52
CA LEU A 215 1.10 -0.98 15.50
C LEU A 215 2.52 -0.40 15.52
N VAL A 216 3.55 -1.23 15.54
CA VAL A 216 4.95 -0.78 15.55
C VAL A 216 5.31 0.01 14.28
N ALA A 217 4.87 -0.44 13.11
CA ALA A 217 5.09 0.29 11.86
C ALA A 217 4.41 1.66 11.85
N LEU A 218 3.18 1.76 12.41
CA LEU A 218 2.48 3.02 12.58
C LEU A 218 3.17 3.95 13.60
N MET A 219 3.64 3.40 14.73
CA MET A 219 4.44 4.16 15.70
C MET A 219 5.70 4.74 15.04
N ALA A 220 6.38 3.96 14.19
CA ALA A 220 7.57 4.39 13.48
C ALA A 220 7.31 5.42 12.35
N GLY A 221 6.06 5.81 12.12
CA GLY A 221 5.68 6.85 11.17
C GLY A 221 5.38 6.35 9.75
N SER A 222 5.05 5.07 9.59
CA SER A 222 4.50 4.58 8.32
C SER A 222 3.18 5.29 7.98
N ASP A 223 3.03 5.76 6.75
CA ASP A 223 1.78 6.40 6.31
C ASP A 223 0.70 5.38 5.97
N PHE A 224 1.12 4.17 5.57
CA PHE A 224 0.23 3.08 5.23
C PHE A 224 0.86 1.73 5.60
N ILE A 225 0.08 0.83 6.19
CA ILE A 225 0.52 -0.56 6.41
C ILE A 225 -0.08 -1.47 5.34
N LYS A 226 0.79 -2.23 4.67
CA LYS A 226 0.44 -3.11 3.56
C LYS A 226 0.60 -4.57 3.98
N THR A 227 -0.36 -5.41 3.59
CA THR A 227 -0.41 -6.80 4.06
C THR A 227 0.79 -7.60 3.56
N SER A 228 1.04 -7.60 2.25
CA SER A 228 1.83 -8.64 1.60
C SER A 228 2.57 -8.10 0.37
N THR A 229 3.58 -8.82 -0.08
CA THR A 229 4.31 -8.49 -1.31
C THR A 229 3.58 -8.98 -2.56
N GLY A 230 2.67 -9.97 -2.41
CA GLY A 230 2.06 -10.68 -3.53
C GLY A 230 2.88 -11.88 -4.00
N MET A 231 4.07 -12.08 -3.43
CA MET A 231 4.98 -13.19 -3.76
C MET A 231 4.92 -14.32 -2.72
N GLU A 232 4.18 -14.14 -1.62
CA GLU A 232 3.97 -15.19 -0.62
C GLU A 232 2.83 -16.16 -1.02
N PRO A 233 2.83 -17.42 -0.52
CA PRO A 233 1.71 -18.34 -0.73
C PRO A 233 0.37 -17.85 -0.15
N VAL A 234 0.43 -17.11 0.97
CA VAL A 234 -0.74 -16.51 1.63
C VAL A 234 -0.52 -15.00 1.71
N ASN A 235 -1.42 -14.24 1.10
CA ASN A 235 -1.36 -12.79 1.03
C ASN A 235 -2.44 -12.14 1.92
N ALA A 236 -3.16 -11.14 1.40
CA ALA A 236 -4.25 -10.49 2.11
C ALA A 236 -5.38 -11.47 2.42
N THR A 237 -5.83 -11.48 3.68
CA THR A 237 -7.02 -12.21 4.11
C THR A 237 -7.92 -11.27 4.91
N LEU A 238 -9.24 -11.50 4.89
CA LEU A 238 -10.17 -10.66 5.65
C LEU A 238 -9.84 -10.59 7.17
N PRO A 239 -9.43 -11.69 7.85
CA PRO A 239 -8.96 -11.62 9.24
C PRO A 239 -7.77 -10.68 9.44
N VAL A 240 -6.76 -10.78 8.57
CA VAL A 240 -5.58 -9.90 8.60
C VAL A 240 -5.99 -8.44 8.39
N SER A 241 -6.75 -8.15 7.33
CA SER A 241 -7.20 -6.78 7.03
C SER A 241 -8.00 -6.18 8.19
N LEU A 242 -8.94 -6.93 8.79
CA LEU A 242 -9.74 -6.46 9.92
C LEU A 242 -8.87 -6.12 11.13
N VAL A 243 -7.83 -6.89 11.39
CA VAL A 243 -6.90 -6.66 12.50
C VAL A 243 -6.03 -5.45 12.24
N MET A 244 -5.45 -5.34 11.05
CA MET A 244 -4.61 -4.20 10.65
C MET A 244 -5.39 -2.87 10.71
N MET A 245 -6.63 -2.85 10.23
CA MET A 245 -7.49 -1.65 10.23
C MET A 245 -7.91 -1.16 11.64
N ARG A 246 -7.65 -1.95 12.68
CA ARG A 246 -8.04 -1.63 14.08
C ARG A 246 -6.87 -1.17 14.94
N MET A 247 -5.66 -1.19 14.39
CA MET A 247 -4.47 -0.64 15.06
C MET A 247 -4.44 0.87 14.85
#